data_AF-A0A1N7IJ71-F1
#
_entry.id   AF-A0A1N7IJ71-F1
#
_cell.length_a   1.000
_cell.length_b   1.000
_cell.length_c   1.000
_cell.angle_alpha   90.00
_cell.angle_beta   90.00
_cell.angle_gamma   90.00
#
_symmetry.space_group_name_H-M   'P 1'
#
loop_
_entity.id
_entity.type
_entity.pdbx_description
1 polymer ?
#
loop_
_entity_poly.entity_id
_entity_poly.type
_entity_poly.pdbx_seq_one_letter_code
_entity_poly.pdbx_strand_id
1 'polypeptide(L)'
;MERMKAVKTLVVFMGVLLVLGLALLGYGMYSKAGRVVKPSAPAVATASAVSPVAAPAVVPVVVGSFGSVGLGQPEGSRIAASHLNGPVLVLTVVEGGLPDRVILLDTAAGGAILGQVSVQGSPAAAASAPVPVVPVAK
;
A
#
# COMPACT_ATOMS: atom_id res chain seq x y z
N MET A 1 6.79 -11.56 50.59
CA MET A 1 6.56 -10.17 50.14
C MET A 1 7.12 -9.88 48.73
N GLU A 2 7.75 -10.84 48.05
CA GLU A 2 8.37 -10.61 46.73
C GLU A 2 7.39 -10.56 45.55
N ARG A 3 6.25 -11.27 45.64
CA ARG A 3 5.22 -11.30 44.58
C ARG A 3 4.68 -9.92 44.21
N MET A 4 4.58 -9.00 45.16
CA MET A 4 4.08 -7.64 44.91
C MET A 4 5.12 -6.74 44.22
N LYS A 5 6.41 -7.04 44.39
CA LYS A 5 7.50 -6.35 43.69
C LYS A 5 7.56 -6.81 42.24
N ALA A 6 7.43 -8.11 41.99
CA ALA A 6 7.44 -8.70 40.64
C ALA A 6 6.32 -8.14 39.74
N VAL A 7 5.10 -8.02 40.27
CA VAL A 7 3.97 -7.45 39.53
C VAL A 7 4.20 -5.98 39.20
N LYS A 8 4.72 -5.17 40.15
CA LYS A 8 5.04 -3.76 39.90
C LYS A 8 6.12 -3.60 38.84
N THR A 9 7.18 -4.42 38.88
CA THR A 9 8.23 -4.38 37.85
C THR A 9 7.71 -4.77 36.48
N LEU A 10 6.80 -5.75 36.40
CA LEU A 10 6.19 -6.14 35.13
C LEU A 10 5.39 -4.99 34.50
N VAL A 11 4.57 -4.31 35.30
CA VAL A 11 3.76 -3.18 34.83
C VAL A 11 4.63 -2.02 34.37
N VAL A 12 5.68 -1.69 35.13
CA VAL A 12 6.65 -0.64 34.74
C VAL A 12 7.33 -1.00 33.42
N PHE A 13 7.76 -2.26 33.26
CA PHE A 13 8.36 -2.72 32.02
C PHE A 13 7.39 -2.64 30.82
N MET A 14 6.15 -3.09 31.00
CA MET A 14 5.10 -3.03 29.97
C MET A 14 4.82 -1.57 29.55
N GLY A 15 4.77 -0.65 30.51
CA GLY A 15 4.61 0.77 30.25
C GLY A 15 5.77 1.36 29.44
N VAL A 16 7.02 1.02 29.81
CA VAL A 16 8.21 1.47 29.07
C VAL A 16 8.18 0.95 27.63
N LEU A 17 7.83 -0.32 27.41
CA LEU A 17 7.71 -0.89 26.06
C LEU A 17 6.66 -0.18 25.22
N LEU A 18 5.52 0.17 25.82
CA LEU A 18 4.45 0.89 25.14
C LEU A 18 4.88 2.30 24.71
N VAL A 19 5.52 3.05 25.63
CA VAL A 19 6.03 4.40 25.33
C VAL A 19 7.09 4.33 24.22
N LEU A 20 7.99 3.35 24.28
CA LEU A 20 9.01 3.14 23.27
C LEU A 20 8.38 2.80 21.91
N GLY A 21 7.38 1.92 21.89
CA GLY A 21 6.62 1.57 20.68
C GLY A 21 5.92 2.78 20.05
N LEU A 22 5.24 3.61 20.86
CA LEU A 22 4.60 4.83 20.38
C LEU A 22 5.62 5.84 19.83
N ALA A 23 6.76 6.00 20.50
CA ALA A 23 7.83 6.88 20.05
C ALA A 23 8.41 6.43 18.70
N LEU A 24 8.67 5.13 18.52
CA LEU A 24 9.12 4.57 17.25
C LEU A 24 8.07 4.74 16.14
N LEU A 25 6.79 4.53 16.45
CA LEU A 25 5.70 4.71 15.49
C LEU A 25 5.59 6.16 15.03
N GLY A 26 5.61 7.11 15.98
CA GLY A 26 5.61 8.53 15.70
C GLY A 26 6.84 8.96 14.88
N TYR A 27 8.02 8.46 15.23
CA TYR A 27 9.26 8.72 14.50
C TYR A 27 9.24 8.14 13.08
N GLY A 28 8.67 6.95 12.89
CA GLY A 28 8.50 6.32 11.58
C GLY A 28 7.60 7.14 10.65
N MET A 29 6.48 7.65 11.18
CA MET A 29 5.60 8.55 10.41
C MET A 29 6.27 9.90 10.12
N TYR A 30 6.98 10.48 11.10
CA TYR A 30 7.68 11.76 10.93
C TYR A 30 8.83 11.68 9.91
N SER A 31 9.59 10.57 9.92
CA SER A 31 10.70 10.34 8.98
C SER A 31 10.23 10.19 7.54
N LYS A 32 9.00 9.71 7.32
CA LYS A 32 8.40 9.59 5.98
C LYS A 32 7.96 10.94 5.41
N ALA A 33 7.54 11.87 6.27
CA ALA A 33 7.20 13.23 5.86
C ALA A 33 8.43 14.06 5.44
N GLY A 34 9.59 13.84 6.07
CA GLY A 34 10.85 14.55 5.74
C GLY A 34 11.51 14.14 4.41
N ARG A 35 11.15 12.99 3.82
CA ARG A 35 11.71 12.54 2.53
C ARG A 35 11.06 13.16 1.28
N VAL A 36 10.07 14.04 1.45
CA VAL A 36 9.41 14.74 0.33
C VAL A 36 10.15 16.04 -0.06
N VAL A 37 11.19 16.47 0.67
CA VAL A 37 11.88 17.76 0.45
C VAL A 37 13.38 17.62 0.21
N LYS A 38 13.81 16.64 -0.59
CA LYS A 38 15.17 16.68 -1.14
C LYS A 38 15.15 16.29 -2.61
N PRO A 39 15.05 17.27 -3.54
CA PRO A 39 15.46 17.07 -4.92
C PRO A 39 16.96 16.79 -4.90
N SER A 40 17.34 15.51 -4.89
CA SER A 40 18.70 15.11 -5.26
C SER A 40 18.78 15.31 -6.77
N ALA A 41 19.25 16.49 -7.17
CA ALA A 41 19.62 16.76 -8.55
C ALA A 41 20.77 15.80 -8.93
N PRO A 42 20.66 15.00 -10.00
CA PRO A 42 21.78 14.20 -10.46
C PRO A 42 22.84 15.10 -11.10
N ALA A 43 24.07 14.89 -10.65
CA ALA A 43 25.27 15.53 -11.15
C ALA A 43 25.45 15.30 -12.66
N VAL A 44 25.77 16.38 -13.35
CA VAL A 44 25.99 16.45 -14.79
C VAL A 44 27.37 15.87 -15.12
N ALA A 45 27.40 14.80 -15.93
CA ALA A 45 28.61 14.34 -16.60
C ALA A 45 28.81 15.13 -17.90
N THR A 46 30.04 15.57 -18.10
CA THR A 46 30.56 16.53 -19.09
C THR A 46 30.62 16.00 -20.52
N ALA A 47 30.15 16.80 -21.49
CA ALA A 47 30.61 16.81 -22.87
C ALA A 47 30.63 18.25 -23.41
N SER A 48 31.73 18.62 -24.08
CA SER A 48 32.19 19.99 -24.40
C SER A 48 31.51 20.69 -25.59
N ALA A 49 31.48 22.03 -25.49
CA ALA A 49 31.33 23.10 -26.52
C ALA A 49 29.96 23.18 -27.25
N VAL A 50 29.21 24.31 -27.27
CA VAL A 50 29.51 25.66 -27.83
C VAL A 50 28.61 26.77 -27.18
N SER A 51 29.19 27.94 -26.86
CA SER A 51 28.75 29.36 -26.65
C SER A 51 27.27 29.82 -26.43
N PRO A 52 27.02 31.11 -26.06
CA PRO A 52 26.73 31.63 -24.71
C PRO A 52 25.23 31.85 -24.38
N VAL A 53 24.92 31.70 -23.09
CA VAL A 53 23.82 32.29 -22.27
C VAL A 53 22.51 32.65 -22.97
N ALA A 54 21.54 31.76 -22.86
CA ALA A 54 20.17 32.11 -22.50
C ALA A 54 19.85 31.39 -21.19
N ALA A 55 19.33 32.13 -20.20
CA ALA A 55 18.83 31.56 -18.96
C ALA A 55 17.90 30.37 -19.28
N PRO A 56 17.94 29.26 -18.51
CA PRO A 56 17.01 28.18 -18.73
C PRO A 56 15.61 28.75 -18.51
N ALA A 57 14.89 28.98 -19.61
CA ALA A 57 13.45 29.01 -19.58
C ALA A 57 13.07 27.72 -18.88
N VAL A 58 12.60 27.85 -17.64
CA VAL A 58 11.92 26.79 -16.92
C VAL A 58 10.77 26.42 -17.83
N VAL A 59 10.96 25.40 -18.67
CA VAL A 59 9.87 24.81 -19.42
C VAL A 59 8.96 24.29 -18.30
N PRO A 60 7.77 24.87 -18.09
CA PRO A 60 6.85 24.26 -17.16
C PRO A 60 6.62 22.86 -17.70
N VAL A 61 7.12 21.85 -16.99
CA VAL A 61 6.69 20.48 -17.20
C VAL A 61 5.19 20.57 -16.98
N VAL A 62 4.45 20.55 -18.08
CA VAL A 62 3.01 20.41 -18.06
C VAL A 62 2.79 19.05 -17.42
N VAL A 63 2.57 19.05 -16.11
CA VAL A 63 1.91 17.96 -15.41
C VAL A 63 0.56 17.87 -16.09
N GLY A 64 0.49 17.01 -17.11
CA GLY A 64 -0.75 16.72 -17.80
C GLY A 64 -1.81 16.44 -16.75
N SER A 65 -2.97 17.07 -16.88
CA SER A 65 -4.09 16.82 -15.99
C SER A 65 -4.28 15.31 -15.90
N PHE A 66 -4.12 14.74 -14.70
CA PHE A 66 -4.52 13.36 -14.45
C PHE A 66 -6.00 13.27 -14.84
N GLY A 67 -6.28 12.51 -15.89
CA GLY A 67 -7.66 12.24 -16.30
C GLY A 67 -8.42 11.57 -15.15
N SER A 68 -9.76 11.68 -15.18
CA SER A 68 -10.58 10.88 -14.27
C SER A 68 -10.60 9.43 -14.75
N VAL A 69 -10.06 8.52 -13.95
CA VAL A 69 -10.02 7.09 -14.26
C VAL A 69 -11.18 6.39 -13.56
N GLY A 70 -12.16 5.94 -14.34
CA GLY A 70 -13.25 5.11 -13.83
C GLY A 70 -12.78 3.68 -13.62
N LEU A 71 -12.74 3.21 -12.37
CA LEU A 71 -12.31 1.84 -12.03
C LEU A 71 -13.40 0.78 -12.25
N GLY A 72 -14.63 1.17 -12.61
CA GLY A 72 -15.76 0.25 -12.82
C GLY A 72 -16.09 -0.60 -11.60
N GLN A 73 -15.87 -0.07 -10.38
CA GLN A 73 -16.05 -0.83 -9.15
C GLN A 73 -17.51 -0.77 -8.67
N PRO A 74 -18.05 -1.89 -8.15
CA PRO A 74 -19.38 -1.91 -7.55
C PRO A 74 -19.43 -1.02 -6.31
N GLU A 75 -20.63 -0.56 -5.96
CA GLU A 75 -20.84 0.26 -4.77
C GLU A 75 -20.38 -0.47 -3.51
N GLY A 76 -19.80 0.29 -2.57
CA GLY A 76 -19.20 -0.27 -1.35
C GLY A 76 -17.83 -0.91 -1.53
N SER A 77 -17.20 -0.79 -2.71
CA SER A 77 -15.80 -1.17 -2.89
C SER A 77 -14.87 -0.19 -2.19
N ARG A 78 -13.80 -0.71 -1.58
CA ARG A 78 -12.78 0.09 -0.90
C ARG A 78 -11.38 -0.26 -1.39
N ILE A 79 -10.55 0.76 -1.59
CA ILE A 79 -9.12 0.57 -1.87
C ILE A 79 -8.42 0.26 -0.55
N ALA A 80 -7.93 -0.96 -0.40
CA ALA A 80 -7.17 -1.39 0.77
C ALA A 80 -5.70 -0.97 0.71
N ALA A 81 -5.10 -1.00 -0.48
CA ALA A 81 -3.70 -0.64 -0.70
C ALA A 81 -3.47 -0.10 -2.11
N SER A 82 -2.43 0.73 -2.26
CA SER A 82 -1.96 1.21 -3.55
C SER A 82 -0.43 1.19 -3.60
N HIS A 83 0.12 0.71 -4.72
CA HIS A 83 1.56 0.60 -4.95
C HIS A 83 1.90 1.04 -6.36
N LEU A 84 2.82 2.01 -6.49
CA LEU A 84 3.34 2.44 -7.79
C LEU A 84 4.63 1.67 -8.09
N ASN A 85 4.66 0.97 -9.23
CA ASN A 85 5.81 0.23 -9.73
C ASN A 85 6.17 0.73 -11.14
N GLY A 86 7.01 1.77 -11.19
CA GLY A 86 7.35 2.46 -12.43
C GLY A 86 6.11 3.11 -13.06
N PRO A 87 5.74 2.78 -14.30
CA PRO A 87 4.54 3.31 -14.93
C PRO A 87 3.25 2.61 -14.46
N VAL A 88 3.33 1.52 -13.70
CA VAL A 88 2.14 0.73 -13.31
C VAL A 88 1.72 1.04 -11.87
N LEU A 89 0.49 1.49 -11.69
CA LEU A 89 -0.17 1.62 -10.39
C LEU A 89 -0.98 0.35 -10.10
N VAL A 90 -0.63 -0.33 -9.02
CA VAL A 90 -1.30 -1.52 -8.51
C VAL A 90 -2.24 -1.11 -7.39
N LEU A 91 -3.53 -1.36 -7.53
CA LEU A 91 -4.57 -1.05 -6.55
C LEU A 91 -5.17 -2.36 -6.01
N THR A 92 -5.12 -2.56 -4.70
CA THR A 92 -5.84 -3.65 -4.05
C THR A 92 -7.21 -3.14 -3.64
N VAL A 93 -8.27 -3.72 -4.21
CA VAL A 93 -9.65 -3.40 -3.93
C VAL A 93 -10.29 -4.57 -3.20
N VAL A 94 -10.94 -4.25 -2.09
CA VAL A 94 -11.68 -5.18 -1.23
C VAL A 94 -13.13 -4.72 -1.16
N GLU A 95 -14.00 -5.59 -0.66
CA GLU A 95 -15.43 -5.30 -0.49
C GLU A 95 -16.17 -5.01 -1.83
N GLY A 96 -17.39 -4.47 -1.74
CA GLY A 96 -18.26 -4.18 -2.88
C GLY A 96 -18.96 -5.39 -3.50
N GLY A 97 -19.13 -6.49 -2.75
CA GLY A 97 -19.84 -7.69 -3.22
C GLY A 97 -19.10 -8.52 -4.27
N LEU A 98 -17.86 -8.14 -4.62
CA LEU A 98 -16.94 -8.94 -5.43
C LEU A 98 -15.77 -9.43 -4.56
N PRO A 99 -15.13 -10.56 -4.91
CA PRO A 99 -13.93 -11.02 -4.21
C PRO A 99 -12.80 -10.00 -4.29
N ASP A 100 -11.89 -10.09 -3.32
CA ASP A 100 -10.68 -9.28 -3.27
C ASP A 100 -9.93 -9.36 -4.60
N ARG A 101 -9.51 -8.20 -5.09
CA ARG A 101 -8.97 -8.08 -6.45
C ARG A 101 -7.91 -6.99 -6.52
N VAL A 102 -7.00 -7.18 -7.45
CA VAL A 102 -5.90 -6.27 -7.74
C VAL A 102 -6.12 -5.70 -9.14
N ILE A 103 -6.17 -4.38 -9.24
CA ILE A 103 -6.33 -3.66 -10.50
C ILE A 103 -4.97 -3.06 -10.86
N LEU A 104 -4.52 -3.29 -12.08
CA LEU A 104 -3.30 -2.72 -12.63
C LEU A 104 -3.67 -1.58 -13.56
N LEU A 105 -3.15 -0.39 -13.29
CA LEU A 105 -3.35 0.82 -14.07
C LEU A 105 -2.03 1.27 -14.68
N ASP A 106 -2.02 1.60 -15.96
CA ASP A 106 -0.90 2.29 -16.60
C ASP A 106 -1.02 3.80 -16.42
N THR A 107 -0.15 4.36 -15.59
CA THR A 107 -0.06 5.80 -15.33
C THR A 107 0.66 6.57 -16.43
N ALA A 108 1.45 5.91 -17.28
CA ALA A 108 2.11 6.56 -18.42
C ALA A 108 1.13 6.85 -19.57
N ALA A 109 0.14 5.96 -19.75
CA ALA A 109 -0.92 6.11 -20.75
C ALA A 109 -2.16 6.87 -20.24
N GLY A 110 -2.06 7.57 -19.10
CA GLY A 110 -3.17 8.38 -18.56
C GLY A 110 -4.19 7.60 -17.73
N GLY A 111 -3.81 6.43 -17.20
CA GLY A 111 -4.62 5.63 -16.28
C GLY A 111 -5.41 4.49 -16.93
N ALA A 112 -4.97 4.00 -18.08
CA ALA A 112 -5.59 2.84 -18.72
C ALA A 112 -5.51 1.60 -17.82
N ILE A 113 -6.61 0.87 -17.65
CA ILE A 113 -6.61 -0.37 -16.86
C ILE A 113 -5.94 -1.46 -17.71
N LEU A 114 -4.76 -1.91 -17.29
CA LEU A 114 -4.00 -2.98 -17.92
C LEU A 114 -4.64 -4.35 -17.65
N GLY A 115 -5.30 -4.50 -16.51
CA GLY A 115 -6.00 -5.72 -16.16
C GLY A 115 -6.45 -5.77 -14.71
N GLN A 116 -7.22 -6.81 -14.41
CA GLN A 116 -7.74 -7.09 -13.08
C GLN A 116 -7.43 -8.55 -12.73
N VAL A 117 -6.84 -8.77 -11.56
CA VAL A 117 -6.57 -10.10 -11.01
C VAL A 117 -7.50 -10.30 -9.82
N SER A 118 -8.35 -11.31 -9.85
CA SER A 118 -9.16 -11.71 -8.69
C SER A 118 -8.41 -12.73 -7.84
N VAL A 119 -8.46 -12.55 -6.53
CA VAL A 119 -7.99 -13.55 -5.57
C VAL A 119 -9.17 -14.43 -5.22
N GLN A 120 -9.30 -15.58 -5.91
CA GLN A 120 -10.24 -16.62 -5.47
C GLN A 120 -9.64 -17.30 -4.23
N GLY A 121 -10.07 -16.87 -3.05
CA GLY A 121 -9.86 -17.64 -1.84
C GLY A 121 -10.69 -18.92 -1.92
N SER A 122 -10.05 -20.09 -1.95
CA SER A 122 -10.74 -21.32 -1.56
C SER A 122 -11.25 -21.15 -0.14
N PRO A 123 -12.52 -21.46 0.17
CA PRO A 123 -13.02 -21.35 1.53
C PRO A 123 -12.18 -22.27 2.43
N ALA A 124 -11.37 -21.68 3.31
CA ALA A 124 -10.76 -22.40 4.40
C ALA A 124 -11.89 -22.84 5.35
N ALA A 125 -12.16 -24.14 5.37
CA ALA A 125 -13.08 -24.85 6.27
C ALA A 125 -14.59 -24.64 6.05
N ALA A 126 -15.15 -25.37 5.07
CA ALA A 126 -16.37 -26.12 5.36
C ALA A 126 -15.93 -27.41 6.09
N ALA A 127 -15.96 -27.36 7.41
CA ALA A 127 -15.73 -28.51 8.28
C ALA A 127 -16.63 -29.69 7.85
N SER A 128 -16.06 -30.89 7.91
CA SER A 128 -16.71 -32.20 7.87
C SER A 128 -18.21 -32.17 8.15
N ALA A 129 -19.02 -32.28 7.10
CA ALA A 129 -20.35 -32.86 7.26
C ALA A 129 -20.15 -34.35 7.61
N PRO A 130 -20.63 -34.85 8.76
CA PRO A 130 -20.67 -36.29 9.00
C PRO A 130 -21.62 -36.92 7.99
N VAL A 131 -21.12 -37.87 7.21
CA VAL A 131 -21.90 -38.70 6.30
C VAL A 131 -23.00 -39.41 7.11
N PRO A 132 -24.29 -39.23 6.81
CA PRO A 132 -25.33 -40.03 7.45
C PRO A 132 -25.20 -41.48 6.98
N VAL A 133 -24.89 -42.38 7.90
CA VAL A 133 -24.91 -43.83 7.68
C VAL A 133 -26.38 -44.24 7.57
N VAL A 134 -26.81 -44.62 6.36
CA VAL A 134 -28.15 -45.17 6.12
C VAL A 134 -28.20 -46.59 6.70
N PRO A 135 -29.11 -46.91 7.64
CA PRO A 135 -29.28 -48.29 8.09
C PRO A 135 -29.99 -49.10 6.99
N VAL A 136 -29.32 -50.12 6.47
CA VAL A 136 -29.94 -51.17 5.67
C VAL A 136 -30.85 -51.98 6.59
N ALA A 137 -32.16 -51.89 6.34
CA ALA A 137 -33.16 -52.71 7.01
C ALA A 137 -33.02 -54.18 6.60
N LYS A 138 -33.16 -55.07 7.60
CA LYS A 138 -33.19 -56.53 7.49
C LYS A 138 -34.44 -57.03 6.79
#